data_AF-A0A8B9ZAQ3-F1
#
_entry.id   AF-A0A8B9ZAQ3-F1
#
_cell.length_a   1.000
_cell.length_b   1.000
_cell.length_c   1.000
_cell.angle_alpha   90.00
_cell.angle_beta   90.00
_cell.angle_gamma   90.00
#
_symmetry.space_group_name_H-M   'P 1'
#
loop_
_entity.id
_entity.type
_entity.pdbx_description
1 polymer ?
#
loop_
_entity_poly.entity_id
_entity_poly.type
_entity_poly.pdbx_seq_one_letter_code
_entity_poly.pdbx_strand_id
1 'polypeptide(L)'
;MAPPQRILFPPERIYMDWQQRWRAGAGLHNPGNLCFLNSILQCLTYTPPLANYLLSREHSQSCHQRGFCVMCRMESHVNRVLRSSGSAIYPSAVISVLSLIGEHFQLGMQEDAHEFLRYTVDAMQRACLNGISNLDISSESTTIVHQIFGGFLRSRVTCSSCKAVSDSYEAFLDIPLDIKVREFVIVLRDALCSVSRCNKMVAASKRFTVHRAPRVLTVCLKRFEDFTGRKINKVVKYSSCLDLRPYMSQPDGESLSYSLYAVLVHSGNGCHSGHYFCYIKASNGLWYEMNDSSVDLCDISTVLQQQAYLLFYLSSTLLPLRASHLHPPHLSTFASSAFAALREKLVRNPTWLPDLLSTVGPQAARRATRRGGRIQLLFLLPEERGEGEGLEQLAATGRGFLQLLRGRRGQLLSKEDWSES
;
A
#
# COMPACT_ATOMS: atom_id res chain seq x y z
N MET A 1 -11.63 7.91 22.69
CA MET A 1 -10.96 9.20 22.44
C MET A 1 -12.02 10.23 22.08
N ALA A 2 -11.86 11.48 22.51
CA ALA A 2 -12.74 12.57 22.09
C ALA A 2 -12.56 12.85 20.58
N PRO A 3 -13.60 13.31 19.86
CA PRO A 3 -13.46 13.75 18.48
C PRO A 3 -12.49 14.94 18.38
N PRO A 4 -11.77 15.11 17.25
CA PRO A 4 -10.87 16.25 17.07
C PRO A 4 -11.65 17.56 17.07
N GLN A 5 -11.12 18.58 17.74
CA GLN A 5 -11.67 19.93 17.68
C GLN A 5 -11.41 20.61 16.33
N ARG A 6 -10.32 20.21 15.65
CA ARG A 6 -9.91 20.74 14.36
C ARG A 6 -9.38 19.60 13.48
N ILE A 7 -9.81 19.61 12.22
CA ILE A 7 -9.25 18.74 11.17
C ILE A 7 -8.18 19.53 10.42
N LEU A 8 -6.94 19.05 10.47
CA LEU A 8 -5.78 19.69 9.84
C LEU A 8 -5.60 19.28 8.37
N PHE A 9 -5.98 18.05 8.03
CA PHE A 9 -6.03 17.57 6.66
C PHE A 9 -7.33 16.78 6.43
N PRO A 10 -8.15 17.08 5.41
CA PRO A 10 -9.39 16.34 5.15
C PRO A 10 -9.10 14.87 4.77
N PRO A 11 -9.67 13.86 5.47
CA PRO A 11 -9.44 12.44 5.18
C PRO A 11 -9.82 12.03 3.75
N GLU A 12 -10.82 12.69 3.15
CA GLU A 12 -11.33 12.41 1.81
C GLU A 12 -10.33 12.80 0.71
N ARG A 13 -9.34 13.64 1.03
CA ARG A 13 -8.28 14.05 0.11
C ARG A 13 -7.10 13.08 0.09
N ILE A 14 -7.16 11.99 0.86
CA ILE A 14 -6.14 10.94 0.91
C ILE A 14 -6.48 9.84 -0.08
N TYR A 15 -5.77 9.82 -1.21
CA TYR A 15 -5.93 8.80 -2.23
C TYR A 15 -5.09 7.57 -1.90
N MET A 16 -5.74 6.46 -1.59
CA MET A 16 -5.08 5.20 -1.19
C MET A 16 -4.37 4.49 -2.35
N ASP A 17 -4.90 4.61 -3.56
CA ASP A 17 -4.30 4.02 -4.77
C ASP A 17 -3.48 5.05 -5.54
N TRP A 18 -2.54 4.58 -6.35
CA TRP A 18 -1.77 5.42 -7.28
C TRP A 18 -2.69 6.20 -8.23
N GLN A 19 -2.60 7.53 -8.22
CA GLN A 19 -3.38 8.36 -9.15
C GLN A 19 -2.79 8.37 -10.57
N GLN A 20 -1.51 8.01 -10.71
CA GLN A 20 -0.81 7.95 -11.97
C GLN A 20 0.03 6.67 -12.03
N ARG A 21 0.16 6.11 -13.22
CA ARG A 21 1.04 4.97 -13.48
C ARG A 21 2.44 5.46 -13.83
N TRP A 22 3.40 4.95 -13.09
CA TRP A 22 4.83 5.18 -13.18
C TRP A 22 5.53 3.85 -13.47
N ARG A 23 6.63 3.90 -14.22
CA ARG A 23 7.62 2.82 -14.21
C ARG A 23 8.34 2.84 -12.85
N ALA A 24 9.18 1.84 -12.59
CA ALA A 24 10.15 1.98 -11.51
C ALA A 24 10.99 3.24 -11.76
N GLY A 25 10.97 4.15 -10.78
CA GLY A 25 11.80 5.33 -10.74
C GLY A 25 13.29 4.99 -10.52
N ALA A 26 14.10 6.04 -10.39
CA ALA A 26 15.55 5.90 -10.29
C ALA A 26 16.02 5.15 -9.03
N GLY A 27 17.13 4.42 -9.16
CA GLY A 27 17.96 4.02 -8.03
C GLY A 27 18.61 5.24 -7.35
N LEU A 28 19.21 5.02 -6.19
CA LEU A 28 19.86 6.06 -5.39
C LEU A 28 21.36 5.80 -5.27
N HIS A 29 22.17 6.80 -5.61
CA HIS A 29 23.62 6.70 -5.46
C HIS A 29 24.04 6.63 -3.99
N ASN A 30 24.92 5.68 -3.68
CA ASN A 30 25.53 5.51 -2.37
C ASN A 30 27.03 5.79 -2.47
N PRO A 31 27.50 7.01 -2.15
CA PRO A 31 28.93 7.33 -2.13
C PRO A 31 29.65 6.73 -0.91
N GLY A 32 28.92 6.07 0.00
CA GLY A 32 29.44 5.47 1.22
C GLY A 32 28.40 5.48 2.34
N ASN A 33 28.02 4.31 2.84
CA ASN A 33 27.15 4.11 4.01
C ASN A 33 25.76 4.79 3.99
N LEU A 34 25.23 5.18 2.82
CA LEU A 34 23.88 5.77 2.69
C LEU A 34 22.76 4.74 2.47
N CYS A 35 23.06 3.45 2.48
CA CYS A 35 22.09 2.41 2.13
C CYS A 35 20.88 2.36 3.08
N PHE A 36 21.05 2.67 4.38
CA PHE A 36 19.95 2.81 5.34
C PHE A 36 18.97 3.92 4.92
N LEU A 37 19.49 5.06 4.49
CA LEU A 37 18.72 6.20 4.01
C LEU A 37 18.07 5.87 2.66
N ASN A 38 18.83 5.31 1.71
CA ASN A 38 18.35 5.00 0.37
C ASN A 38 17.17 4.02 0.40
N SER A 39 17.30 2.93 1.15
CA SER A 39 16.25 1.91 1.27
C SER A 39 14.97 2.47 1.91
N ILE A 40 15.07 3.34 2.91
CA ILE A 40 13.91 4.03 3.51
C ILE A 40 13.26 5.01 2.55
N LEU A 41 14.07 5.81 1.85
CA LEU A 41 13.56 6.77 0.87
C LEU A 41 12.81 6.08 -0.27
N GLN A 42 13.29 4.92 -0.73
CA GLN A 42 12.56 4.10 -1.69
C GLN A 42 11.24 3.58 -1.09
N CYS A 43 11.25 3.01 0.11
CA CYS A 43 10.01 2.54 0.77
C CYS A 43 8.95 3.65 0.89
N LEU A 44 9.35 4.85 1.33
CA LEU A 44 8.46 6.02 1.46
C LEU A 44 8.00 6.55 0.10
N THR A 45 8.88 6.58 -0.91
CA THR A 45 8.55 7.02 -2.27
C THR A 45 7.47 6.15 -2.91
N TYR A 46 7.46 4.85 -2.59
CA TYR A 46 6.46 3.91 -3.11
C TYR A 46 5.28 3.67 -2.16
N THR A 47 5.12 4.46 -1.10
CA THR A 47 3.90 4.51 -0.30
C THR A 47 2.84 5.32 -1.06
N PRO A 48 1.80 4.72 -1.67
CA PRO A 48 0.94 5.42 -2.63
C PRO A 48 0.24 6.68 -2.10
N PRO A 49 -0.41 6.68 -0.91
CA PRO A 49 -1.05 7.90 -0.40
C PRO A 49 -0.06 9.01 -0.08
N LEU A 50 1.14 8.68 0.37
CA LEU A 50 2.19 9.67 0.61
C LEU A 50 2.72 10.21 -0.72
N ALA A 51 3.01 9.34 -1.69
CA ALA A 51 3.52 9.71 -3.00
C ALA A 51 2.54 10.63 -3.74
N ASN A 52 1.24 10.30 -3.74
CA ASN A 52 0.19 11.12 -4.35
C ASN A 52 0.17 12.54 -3.76
N TYR A 53 0.24 12.65 -2.42
CA TYR A 53 0.30 13.95 -1.74
C TYR A 53 1.59 14.72 -2.07
N LEU A 54 2.76 14.07 -2.00
CA LEU A 54 4.04 14.72 -2.27
C LEU A 54 4.19 15.16 -3.73
N LEU A 55 3.60 14.42 -4.67
CA LEU A 55 3.59 14.76 -6.09
C LEU A 55 2.66 15.95 -6.41
N SER A 56 1.63 16.22 -5.58
CA SER A 56 0.75 17.37 -5.75
C SER A 56 1.44 18.70 -5.43
N ARG A 57 2.54 18.66 -4.67
CA ARG A 57 3.30 19.83 -4.18
C ARG A 57 2.45 20.79 -3.35
N GLU A 58 1.37 20.31 -2.74
CA GLU A 58 0.49 21.15 -1.92
C GLU A 58 1.23 21.73 -0.71
N HIS A 59 2.13 20.96 -0.07
CA HIS A 59 2.83 21.46 1.12
C HIS A 59 3.76 22.61 0.76
N SER A 60 4.62 22.47 -0.26
CA SER A 60 5.58 23.53 -0.61
C SER A 60 4.91 24.83 -1.06
N GLN A 61 3.68 24.78 -1.58
CA GLN A 61 2.89 25.97 -1.95
C GLN A 61 2.40 26.76 -0.75
N SER A 62 2.09 26.08 0.37
CA SER A 62 1.61 26.72 1.60
C SER A 62 2.65 26.76 2.73
N CYS A 63 3.86 26.23 2.52
CA CYS A 63 4.89 26.14 3.54
C CYS A 63 5.57 27.49 3.77
N HIS A 64 5.69 27.91 5.02
CA HIS A 64 6.36 29.17 5.39
C HIS A 64 7.79 28.96 5.91
N GLN A 65 8.23 27.70 6.04
CA GLN A 65 9.58 27.34 6.44
C GLN A 65 10.54 27.45 5.24
N ARG A 66 11.36 28.50 5.22
CA ARG A 66 12.27 28.81 4.09
C ARG A 66 13.41 27.80 3.96
N GLY A 67 13.22 26.74 3.17
CA GLY A 67 14.31 25.83 2.75
C GLY A 67 14.72 24.75 3.76
N PHE A 68 14.16 24.77 4.97
CA PHE A 68 14.49 23.83 6.06
C PHE A 68 13.32 22.88 6.40
N CYS A 69 12.34 22.74 5.51
CA CYS A 69 11.21 21.83 5.74
C CYS A 69 11.49 20.44 5.17
N VAL A 70 11.48 19.42 6.03
CA VAL A 70 11.65 18.00 5.62
C VAL A 70 10.55 17.57 4.65
N MET A 71 9.30 17.97 4.85
CA MET A 71 8.20 17.65 3.93
C MET A 71 8.46 18.22 2.52
N CYS A 72 8.91 19.50 2.41
CA CYS A 72 9.28 20.08 1.11
C CYS A 72 10.44 19.34 0.42
N ARG A 73 11.42 18.84 1.19
CA ARG A 73 12.53 18.06 0.65
C ARG A 73 12.10 16.67 0.20
N MET A 74 11.16 16.05 0.91
CA MET A 74 10.51 14.82 0.50
C MET A 74 9.68 15.00 -0.78
N GLU A 75 8.97 16.12 -0.96
CA GLU A 75 8.29 16.44 -2.23
C GLU A 75 9.28 16.48 -3.40
N SER A 76 10.39 17.21 -3.23
CA SER A 76 11.44 17.29 -4.24
C SER A 76 12.05 15.93 -4.55
N HIS A 77 12.33 15.12 -3.52
CA HIS A 77 12.87 13.78 -3.67
C HIS A 77 11.94 12.84 -4.44
N VAL A 78 10.69 12.70 -3.99
CA VAL A 78 9.71 11.80 -4.63
C VAL A 78 9.45 12.20 -6.08
N ASN A 79 9.31 13.51 -6.34
CA ASN A 79 9.11 14.02 -7.69
C ASN A 79 10.31 13.70 -8.59
N ARG A 80 11.54 13.81 -8.07
CA ARG A 80 12.76 13.51 -8.82
C ARG A 80 12.93 12.01 -9.07
N VAL A 81 12.70 11.15 -8.08
CA VAL A 81 12.81 9.68 -8.23
C VAL A 81 11.85 9.17 -9.29
N LEU A 82 10.55 9.50 -9.18
CA LEU A 82 9.50 8.95 -10.04
C LEU A 82 9.52 9.53 -11.47
N ARG A 83 10.10 10.71 -11.68
CA ARG A 83 10.23 11.33 -13.01
C ARG A 83 11.55 11.04 -13.71
N SER A 84 12.55 10.53 -12.99
CA SER A 84 13.84 10.20 -13.60
C SER A 84 13.74 8.86 -14.34
N SER A 85 14.21 8.81 -15.57
CA SER A 85 14.26 7.58 -16.37
C SER A 85 15.69 7.03 -16.44
N GLY A 86 15.92 5.89 -15.78
CA GLY A 86 17.05 4.99 -16.05
C GLY A 86 18.40 5.30 -15.39
N SER A 87 18.67 6.53 -14.95
CA SER A 87 19.90 6.84 -14.20
C SER A 87 19.62 6.95 -12.71
N ALA A 88 20.46 6.33 -11.89
CA ALA A 88 20.44 6.54 -10.44
C ALA A 88 20.66 8.03 -10.11
N ILE A 89 20.08 8.49 -9.01
CA ILE A 89 20.17 9.88 -8.57
C ILE A 89 20.81 9.97 -7.19
N TYR A 90 21.53 11.05 -6.92
CA TYR A 90 21.97 11.35 -5.57
C TYR A 90 20.85 12.06 -4.78
N PRO A 91 20.42 11.58 -3.60
CA PRO A 91 19.28 12.12 -2.84
C PRO A 91 19.63 13.42 -2.09
N SER A 92 20.23 14.39 -2.79
CA SER A 92 20.71 15.66 -2.25
C SER A 92 19.65 16.47 -1.48
N ALA A 93 18.39 16.41 -1.91
CA ALA A 93 17.30 17.14 -1.26
C ALA A 93 17.11 16.70 0.20
N VAL A 94 17.07 15.40 0.48
CA VAL A 94 16.88 14.87 1.84
C VAL A 94 18.17 15.01 2.63
N ILE A 95 19.32 14.73 2.00
CA ILE A 95 20.63 14.90 2.64
C ILE A 95 20.84 16.33 3.15
N SER A 96 20.37 17.35 2.41
CA SER A 96 20.49 18.75 2.82
C SER A 96 19.74 19.11 4.11
N VAL A 97 18.84 18.25 4.58
CA VAL A 97 18.06 18.41 5.82
C VAL A 97 18.26 17.25 6.79
N LEU A 98 19.32 16.46 6.62
CA LEU A 98 19.59 15.28 7.46
C LEU A 98 19.66 15.64 8.95
N SER A 99 20.29 16.75 9.30
CA SER A 99 20.37 17.24 10.69
C SER A 99 19.03 17.66 11.28
N LEU A 100 18.05 18.03 10.44
CA LEU A 100 16.68 18.36 10.88
C LEU A 100 15.83 17.10 11.06
N ILE A 101 16.16 16.04 10.34
CA ILE A 101 15.59 14.71 10.54
C ILE A 101 16.06 14.19 11.90
N GLY A 102 17.37 14.18 12.15
CA GLY A 102 17.94 13.87 13.46
C GLY A 102 19.35 14.41 13.60
N GLU A 103 19.64 15.07 14.72
CA GLU A 103 20.93 15.76 14.93
C GLU A 103 22.13 14.82 14.95
N HIS A 104 21.93 13.55 15.32
CA HIS A 104 22.98 12.54 15.40
C HIS A 104 23.35 11.93 14.04
N PHE A 105 22.50 12.05 13.01
CA PHE A 105 22.78 11.46 11.70
C PHE A 105 23.90 12.20 11.00
N GLN A 106 24.96 11.45 10.67
CA GLN A 106 26.14 11.98 10.01
C GLN A 106 26.35 11.32 8.64
N LEU A 107 26.70 12.13 7.64
CA LEU A 107 27.02 11.62 6.32
C LEU A 107 28.26 10.72 6.38
N GLY A 108 28.17 9.56 5.73
CA GLY A 108 29.24 8.57 5.67
C GLY A 108 29.29 7.61 6.87
N MET A 109 28.43 7.79 7.88
CA MET A 109 28.28 6.84 8.98
C MET A 109 27.18 5.82 8.68
N GLN A 110 27.34 4.58 9.16
CA GLN A 110 26.26 3.59 9.14
C GLN A 110 25.29 3.88 10.27
N GLU A 111 24.00 3.80 9.97
CA GLU A 111 22.92 4.08 10.91
C GLU A 111 21.83 3.02 10.79
N ASP A 112 20.96 2.97 11.79
CA ASP A 112 19.81 2.07 11.75
C ASP A 112 18.69 2.62 10.85
N ALA A 113 18.22 1.80 9.91
CA ALA A 113 17.17 2.21 8.97
C ALA A 113 15.81 2.47 9.64
N HIS A 114 15.48 1.77 10.73
CA HIS A 114 14.24 1.99 11.47
C HIS A 114 14.30 3.30 12.26
N GLU A 115 15.46 3.64 12.84
CA GLU A 115 15.68 4.94 13.46
C GLU A 115 15.51 6.07 12.43
N PHE A 116 16.19 5.98 11.29
CA PHE A 116 16.05 6.97 10.21
C PHE A 116 14.61 7.12 9.72
N LEU A 117 13.86 6.01 9.58
CA LEU A 117 12.43 6.03 9.25
C LEU A 117 11.63 6.85 10.27
N ARG A 118 11.78 6.53 11.57
CA ARG A 118 11.03 7.17 12.64
C ARG A 118 11.27 8.67 12.68
N TYR A 119 12.54 9.07 12.63
CA TYR A 119 12.92 10.49 12.62
C TYR A 119 12.43 11.20 11.36
N THR A 120 12.44 10.54 10.19
CA THR A 120 11.96 11.14 8.94
C THR A 120 10.44 11.36 8.97
N VAL A 121 9.66 10.35 9.38
CA VAL A 121 8.19 10.45 9.47
C VAL A 121 7.78 11.43 10.57
N ASP A 122 8.48 11.45 11.71
CA ASP A 122 8.26 12.45 12.76
C ASP A 122 8.58 13.87 12.29
N ALA A 123 9.69 14.08 11.57
CA ALA A 123 10.01 15.39 11.01
C ALA A 123 8.97 15.87 9.98
N MET A 124 8.41 14.96 9.17
CA MET A 124 7.26 15.26 8.31
C MET A 124 6.00 15.61 9.12
N GLN A 125 5.72 14.88 10.21
CA GLN A 125 4.61 15.18 11.12
C GLN A 125 4.75 16.57 11.75
N ARG A 126 5.94 16.90 12.27
CA ARG A 126 6.25 18.23 12.83
C ARG A 126 6.12 19.33 11.77
N ALA A 127 6.50 19.06 10.52
CA ALA A 127 6.31 20.01 9.43
C ALA A 127 4.81 20.32 9.16
N CYS A 128 3.92 19.34 9.33
CA CYS A 128 2.46 19.54 9.22
C CYS A 128 1.86 20.35 10.39
N LEU A 129 2.52 20.37 11.55
CA LEU A 129 2.07 21.08 12.76
C LEU A 129 2.73 22.45 12.93
N ASN A 130 3.68 22.81 12.07
CA ASN A 130 4.45 24.03 12.20
C ASN A 130 3.53 25.28 12.23
N GLY A 131 3.74 26.14 13.23
CA GLY A 131 2.93 27.35 13.41
C GLY A 131 1.56 27.14 14.04
N ILE A 132 1.21 25.90 14.44
CA ILE A 132 -0.04 25.58 15.14
C ILE A 132 0.28 25.20 16.58
N SER A 133 -0.33 25.88 17.55
CA SER A 133 -0.20 25.60 18.98
C SER A 133 -1.54 25.21 19.60
N ASN A 134 -1.50 24.65 20.81
CA ASN A 134 -2.68 24.31 21.63
C ASN A 134 -3.67 23.34 20.96
N LEU A 135 -3.15 22.35 20.22
CA LEU A 135 -3.99 21.29 19.66
C LEU A 135 -4.23 20.19 20.69
N ASP A 136 -5.42 19.62 20.67
CA ASP A 136 -5.68 18.35 21.33
C ASP A 136 -5.08 17.19 20.52
N ILE A 137 -4.77 16.08 21.19
CA ILE A 137 -4.17 14.88 20.59
C ILE A 137 -5.00 14.36 19.39
N SER A 138 -6.33 14.45 19.45
CA SER A 138 -7.16 14.00 18.33
C SER A 138 -6.97 14.90 17.11
N SER A 139 -6.90 16.22 17.29
CA SER A 139 -6.59 17.17 16.20
C SER A 139 -5.19 16.99 15.63
N GLU A 140 -4.16 16.78 16.46
CA GLU A 140 -2.80 16.45 15.99
C GLU A 140 -2.77 15.17 15.14
N SER A 141 -3.68 14.24 15.42
CA SER A 141 -3.83 13.00 14.65
C SER A 141 -4.52 13.14 13.29
N THR A 142 -4.93 14.36 12.92
CA THR A 142 -5.58 14.66 11.64
C THR A 142 -4.64 15.28 10.60
N THR A 143 -3.33 15.36 10.84
CA THR A 143 -2.36 15.68 9.79
C THR A 143 -2.35 14.60 8.71
N ILE A 144 -1.89 14.93 7.50
CA ILE A 144 -1.73 13.94 6.43
C ILE A 144 -0.81 12.77 6.84
N VAL A 145 0.28 13.05 7.55
CA VAL A 145 1.25 12.03 7.98
C VAL A 145 0.63 11.07 8.99
N HIS A 146 0.01 11.58 10.06
CA HIS A 146 -0.64 10.71 11.05
C HIS A 146 -1.83 9.97 10.43
N GLN A 147 -2.57 10.59 9.52
CA GLN A 147 -3.67 9.89 8.85
C GLN A 147 -3.23 8.77 7.91
N ILE A 148 -2.01 8.83 7.37
CA ILE A 148 -1.42 7.78 6.54
C ILE A 148 -0.83 6.68 7.43
N PHE A 149 0.18 7.02 8.24
CA PHE A 149 0.99 6.05 8.98
C PHE A 149 0.46 5.75 10.37
N GLY A 150 -0.32 6.66 10.93
CA GLY A 150 -0.57 6.67 12.36
C GLY A 150 -1.82 5.91 12.78
N GLY A 151 -1.69 5.22 13.91
CA GLY A 151 -2.75 4.50 14.58
C GLY A 151 -2.73 4.75 16.08
N PHE A 152 -3.54 4.00 16.82
CA PHE A 152 -3.54 4.02 18.28
C PHE A 152 -3.38 2.61 18.82
N LEU A 153 -2.45 2.41 19.74
CA LEU A 153 -2.35 1.19 20.54
C LEU A 153 -3.21 1.35 21.80
N ARG A 154 -3.82 0.26 22.25
CA ARG A 154 -4.37 0.12 23.61
C ARG A 154 -3.42 -0.77 24.40
N SER A 155 -2.88 -0.22 25.49
CA SER A 155 -2.15 -0.96 26.52
C SER A 155 -3.12 -1.29 27.66
N ARG A 156 -3.39 -2.58 27.84
CA ARG A 156 -4.24 -3.10 28.92
C ARG A 156 -3.38 -3.73 30.01
N VAL A 157 -3.46 -3.20 31.23
CA VAL A 157 -2.84 -3.77 32.42
C VAL A 157 -3.91 -4.45 33.27
N THR A 158 -3.73 -5.73 33.56
CA THR A 158 -4.63 -6.51 34.43
C THR A 158 -3.89 -6.92 35.69
N CYS A 159 -4.35 -6.43 36.84
CA CYS A 159 -3.80 -6.77 38.14
C CYS A 159 -3.98 -8.27 38.43
N SER A 160 -2.90 -8.96 38.80
CA SER A 160 -2.98 -10.39 39.10
C SER A 160 -3.70 -10.67 40.43
N SER A 161 -3.68 -9.72 41.36
CA SER A 161 -4.30 -9.82 42.70
C SER A 161 -5.79 -9.47 42.68
N CYS A 162 -6.16 -8.21 42.42
CA CYS A 162 -7.56 -7.75 42.48
C CYS A 162 -8.33 -7.82 41.15
N LYS A 163 -7.68 -8.28 40.07
CA LYS A 163 -8.25 -8.36 38.71
C LYS A 163 -8.73 -7.03 38.11
N ALA A 164 -8.42 -5.90 38.74
CA ALA A 164 -8.69 -4.58 38.17
C ALA A 164 -7.94 -4.42 36.84
N VAL A 165 -8.61 -3.79 35.87
CA VAL A 165 -8.11 -3.53 34.53
C VAL A 165 -7.90 -2.03 34.36
N SER A 166 -6.78 -1.64 33.76
CA SER A 166 -6.47 -0.27 33.37
C SER A 166 -6.07 -0.25 31.90
N ASP A 167 -6.70 0.64 31.12
CA ASP A 167 -6.39 0.83 29.71
C ASP A 167 -5.75 2.21 29.51
N SER A 168 -4.62 2.25 28.79
CA SER A 168 -4.02 3.47 28.26
C SER A 168 -3.95 3.41 26.74
N TYR A 169 -3.98 4.58 26.09
CA TYR A 169 -3.97 4.70 24.63
C TYR A 169 -2.79 5.56 24.19
N GLU A 170 -2.06 5.10 23.19
CA GLU A 170 -0.84 5.76 22.70
C GLU A 170 -0.87 5.81 21.18
N ALA A 171 -0.59 6.98 20.61
CA ALA A 171 -0.44 7.14 19.17
C ALA A 171 0.86 6.47 18.71
N PHE A 172 0.85 5.86 17.54
CA PHE A 172 2.04 5.29 16.93
C PHE A 172 2.09 5.64 15.44
N LEU A 173 3.29 5.65 14.85
CA LEU A 173 3.51 5.80 13.40
C LEU A 173 4.11 4.52 12.78
N ASP A 174 4.55 3.60 13.62
CA ASP A 174 5.04 2.27 13.29
C ASP A 174 4.84 1.33 14.48
N ILE A 175 4.88 0.01 14.24
CA ILE A 175 4.78 -1.00 15.28
C ILE A 175 6.10 -1.79 15.34
N PRO A 176 6.93 -1.59 16.38
CA PRO A 176 8.09 -2.43 16.59
C PRO A 176 7.69 -3.74 17.28
N LEU A 177 7.96 -4.86 16.60
CA LEU A 177 7.64 -6.21 17.04
C LEU A 177 8.89 -6.92 17.58
N ASP A 178 8.81 -7.36 18.83
CA ASP A 178 9.82 -8.24 19.40
C ASP A 178 9.68 -9.67 18.84
N ILE A 179 10.66 -10.08 18.04
CA ILE A 179 10.67 -11.39 17.38
C ILE A 179 11.26 -12.51 18.27
N LYS A 180 11.76 -12.18 19.47
CA LYS A 180 12.21 -13.18 20.46
C LYS A 180 11.03 -13.94 21.07
N VAL A 181 9.88 -13.27 21.19
CA VAL A 181 8.67 -13.84 21.77
C VAL A 181 8.00 -14.80 20.76
N ARG A 182 7.39 -15.89 21.26
CA ARG A 182 6.78 -16.93 20.42
C ARG A 182 5.40 -16.55 19.85
N GLU A 183 4.74 -15.51 20.38
CA GLU A 183 3.40 -15.10 19.96
C GLU A 183 3.35 -13.61 19.60
N PHE A 184 2.62 -13.30 18.53
CA PHE A 184 2.36 -11.93 18.01
C PHE A 184 1.58 -11.04 18.99
N VAL A 185 1.10 -11.61 20.10
CA VAL A 185 0.55 -10.84 21.21
C VAL A 185 1.73 -10.41 22.06
N ILE A 186 2.06 -9.11 22.04
CA ILE A 186 2.98 -8.52 23.02
C ILE A 186 2.28 -8.58 24.38
N VAL A 187 2.36 -9.74 25.02
CA VAL A 187 2.03 -9.96 26.43
C VAL A 187 3.34 -9.81 27.19
N LEU A 188 3.60 -8.60 27.68
CA LEU A 188 4.60 -8.44 28.74
C LEU A 188 3.98 -9.03 30.00
N ARG A 189 4.39 -10.24 30.37
CA ARG A 189 3.83 -10.97 31.51
C ARG A 189 4.21 -10.36 32.86
N ASP A 190 5.29 -9.57 32.91
CA ASP A 190 5.85 -9.08 34.18
C ASP A 190 5.94 -7.55 34.18
N ALA A 191 4.82 -6.87 34.43
CA ALA A 191 4.82 -5.46 34.81
C ALA A 191 4.36 -5.35 36.28
N LEU A 192 5.18 -4.74 37.14
CA LEU A 192 4.72 -4.34 38.46
C LEU A 192 3.83 -3.09 38.30
N CYS A 193 2.61 -3.13 38.82
CA CYS A 193 1.69 -2.01 38.73
C CYS A 193 1.15 -1.63 40.12
N SER A 194 1.16 -0.32 40.41
CA SER A 194 0.37 0.27 41.49
C SER A 194 -1.03 0.53 40.92
N VAL A 195 -1.95 -0.40 41.13
CA VAL A 195 -3.35 -0.20 40.75
C VAL A 195 -4.08 0.40 41.95
N SER A 196 -4.84 1.47 41.76
CA SER A 196 -5.50 2.25 42.83
C SER A 196 -6.28 1.45 43.88
N ARG A 197 -6.73 0.22 43.57
CA ARG A 197 -7.41 -0.69 44.51
C ARG A 197 -6.46 -1.55 45.35
N CYS A 198 -5.26 -1.83 44.86
CA CYS A 198 -4.19 -2.47 45.58
C CYS A 198 -3.19 -1.38 45.95
N ASN A 199 -3.27 -0.79 47.14
CA ASN A 199 -2.31 0.21 47.65
C ASN A 199 -0.87 -0.36 47.84
N LYS A 200 -0.48 -1.38 47.06
CA LYS A 200 0.80 -2.07 47.07
C LYS A 200 1.18 -2.42 45.63
N MET A 201 2.48 -2.40 45.33
CA MET A 201 3.01 -2.89 44.06
C MET A 201 2.73 -4.38 43.94
N VAL A 202 1.98 -4.75 42.91
CA VAL A 202 1.59 -6.14 42.65
C VAL A 202 1.95 -6.52 41.22
N ALA A 203 2.18 -7.82 41.01
CA ALA A 203 2.34 -8.37 39.67
C ALA A 203 1.08 -8.08 38.84
N ALA A 204 1.28 -7.69 37.59
CA ALA A 204 0.23 -7.46 36.62
C ALA A 204 0.67 -7.94 35.24
N SER A 205 -0.31 -8.35 34.43
CA SER A 205 -0.09 -8.66 33.02
C SER A 205 -0.36 -7.42 32.17
N LYS A 206 0.51 -7.13 31.20
CA LYS A 206 0.35 -6.02 30.26
C LYS A 206 0.22 -6.55 28.84
N ARG A 207 -0.83 -6.15 28.12
CA ARG A 207 -1.09 -6.54 26.73
C ARG A 207 -1.27 -5.32 25.85
N PHE A 208 -0.66 -5.34 24.66
CA PHE A 208 -0.91 -4.34 23.62
C PHE A 208 -1.82 -4.90 22.52
N THR A 209 -2.73 -4.07 22.04
CA THR A 209 -3.62 -4.36 20.89
C THR A 209 -3.81 -3.10 20.05
N VAL A 210 -4.02 -3.22 18.75
CA VAL A 210 -4.30 -2.05 17.90
C VAL A 210 -5.71 -1.54 18.19
N HIS A 211 -5.87 -0.32 18.68
CA HIS A 211 -7.16 0.31 18.93
C HIS A 211 -7.72 0.97 17.66
N ARG A 212 -6.87 1.75 16.98
CA ARG A 212 -7.19 2.38 15.69
C ARG A 212 -6.12 2.00 14.69
N ALA A 213 -6.55 1.38 13.60
CA ALA A 213 -5.64 0.90 12.56
C ALA A 213 -5.17 2.06 11.65
N PRO A 214 -3.90 2.05 11.21
CA PRO A 214 -3.39 3.04 10.26
C PRO A 214 -3.77 2.67 8.82
N ARG A 215 -3.76 3.65 7.90
CA ARG A 215 -3.96 3.38 6.46
C ARG A 215 -2.76 2.63 5.87
N VAL A 216 -1.56 2.99 6.32
CA VAL A 216 -0.29 2.34 6.02
C VAL A 216 0.27 1.77 7.31
N LEU A 217 0.32 0.44 7.41
CA LEU A 217 0.88 -0.25 8.54
C LEU A 217 2.37 -0.52 8.29
N THR A 218 3.22 0.12 9.09
CA THR A 218 4.67 -0.11 9.14
C THR A 218 4.99 -1.01 10.32
N VAL A 219 5.64 -2.16 10.07
CA VAL A 219 6.07 -3.10 11.12
C VAL A 219 7.58 -3.21 11.10
N CYS A 220 8.22 -2.90 12.22
CA CYS A 220 9.64 -3.15 12.44
C CYS A 220 9.85 -4.48 13.16
N LEU A 221 10.60 -5.40 12.58
CA LEU A 221 11.01 -6.62 13.25
C LEU A 221 12.29 -6.29 14.04
N LYS A 222 12.21 -6.25 15.38
CA LYS A 222 13.34 -5.94 16.27
C LYS A 222 14.43 -7.01 16.19
N ARG A 223 15.28 -6.92 15.16
CA ARG A 223 16.34 -7.88 14.86
C ARG A 223 17.63 -7.61 15.60
N PHE A 224 17.85 -6.41 16.12
CA PHE A 224 19.07 -6.08 16.84
C PHE A 224 18.84 -6.15 18.34
N GLU A 225 19.73 -6.83 19.05
CA GLU A 225 19.70 -6.90 20.50
C GLU A 225 20.22 -5.58 21.10
N ASP A 226 19.45 -4.98 21.99
CA ASP A 226 19.72 -3.64 22.56
C ASP A 226 21.13 -3.49 23.16
N PHE A 227 21.66 -4.54 23.80
CA PHE A 227 22.95 -4.48 24.49
C PHE A 227 24.15 -4.93 23.64
N THR A 228 23.96 -5.94 22.78
CA THR A 228 25.06 -6.57 22.05
C THR A 228 25.16 -6.07 20.61
N GLY A 229 24.13 -5.41 20.09
CA GLY A 229 24.01 -5.03 18.67
C GLY A 229 23.95 -6.23 17.73
N ARG A 230 23.87 -7.46 18.26
CA ARG A 230 23.89 -8.69 17.48
C ARG A 230 22.57 -8.89 16.77
N LYS A 231 22.64 -9.27 15.50
CA LYS A 231 21.45 -9.55 14.71
C LYS A 231 20.85 -10.92 15.03
N ILE A 232 19.53 -10.94 15.17
CA ILE A 232 18.67 -12.11 15.29
C ILE A 232 18.30 -12.59 13.89
N ASN A 233 18.98 -13.65 13.45
CA ASN A 233 18.76 -14.29 12.15
C ASN A 233 17.58 -15.29 12.15
N LYS A 234 16.65 -15.15 13.10
CA LYS A 234 15.42 -15.95 13.14
C LYS A 234 14.61 -15.68 11.87
N VAL A 235 14.25 -16.73 11.15
CA VAL A 235 13.33 -16.63 10.01
C VAL A 235 11.95 -16.27 10.54
N VAL A 236 11.41 -15.16 10.04
CA VAL A 236 10.06 -14.69 10.35
C VAL A 236 9.30 -14.70 9.04
N LYS A 237 8.27 -15.56 8.95
CA LYS A 237 7.39 -15.60 7.78
C LYS A 237 6.41 -14.44 7.84
N TYR A 238 6.15 -13.85 6.69
CA TYR A 238 5.13 -12.83 6.46
C TYR A 238 4.46 -13.11 5.12
N SER A 239 3.25 -12.58 4.94
CA SER A 239 2.39 -12.86 3.80
C SER A 239 2.20 -11.62 2.94
N SER A 240 1.83 -11.81 1.68
CA SER A 240 1.45 -10.71 0.78
C SER A 240 0.15 -10.02 1.22
N CYS A 241 -0.71 -10.72 1.96
CA CYS A 241 -1.94 -10.21 2.55
C CYS A 241 -1.96 -10.48 4.07
N LEU A 242 -2.27 -9.46 4.86
CA LEU A 242 -2.37 -9.53 6.32
C LEU A 242 -3.78 -9.12 6.75
N ASP A 243 -4.45 -9.94 7.54
CA ASP A 243 -5.64 -9.51 8.28
C ASP A 243 -5.23 -8.96 9.65
N LEU A 244 -5.47 -7.68 9.87
CA LEU A 244 -5.15 -7.02 11.14
C LEU A 244 -6.21 -7.27 12.22
N ARG A 245 -7.42 -7.73 11.85
CA ARG A 245 -8.57 -7.88 12.77
C ARG A 245 -8.24 -8.68 14.05
N PRO A 246 -7.54 -9.83 14.00
CA PRO A 246 -7.21 -10.61 15.20
C PRO A 246 -6.32 -9.88 16.21
N TYR A 247 -5.61 -8.83 15.78
CA TYR A 247 -4.70 -8.04 16.61
C TYR A 247 -5.32 -6.73 17.11
N MET A 248 -6.58 -6.46 16.72
CA MET A 248 -7.33 -5.29 17.15
C MET A 248 -7.82 -5.43 18.60
N SER A 249 -8.09 -4.28 19.22
CA SER A 249 -8.68 -4.16 20.56
C SER A 249 -10.11 -4.69 20.62
N GLN A 250 -10.79 -4.70 19.46
CA GLN A 250 -12.12 -5.21 19.19
C GLN A 250 -12.01 -6.28 18.08
N PRO A 251 -11.86 -7.57 18.44
CA PRO A 251 -11.63 -8.64 17.47
C PRO A 251 -12.90 -9.03 16.70
N ASP A 252 -14.09 -8.70 17.21
CA ASP A 252 -15.38 -9.17 16.68
C ASP A 252 -15.94 -8.30 15.54
N GLY A 253 -15.12 -7.96 14.54
CA GLY A 253 -15.57 -7.17 13.39
C GLY A 253 -15.07 -7.70 12.05
N GLU A 254 -15.42 -6.99 10.98
CA GLU A 254 -15.05 -7.38 9.60
C GLU A 254 -13.53 -7.47 9.40
N SER A 255 -13.07 -8.35 8.51
CA SER A 255 -11.65 -8.46 8.19
C SER A 255 -11.03 -7.10 7.86
N LEU A 256 -9.83 -6.84 8.38
CA LEU A 256 -9.05 -5.64 8.06
C LEU A 256 -7.87 -6.06 7.21
N SER A 257 -8.11 -6.23 5.91
CA SER A 257 -7.11 -6.73 4.98
C SER A 257 -6.12 -5.64 4.59
N TYR A 258 -4.84 -6.01 4.61
CA TYR A 258 -3.71 -5.21 4.19
C TYR A 258 -2.89 -5.94 3.14
N SER A 259 -2.43 -5.22 2.12
CA SER A 259 -1.56 -5.74 1.07
C SER A 259 -0.13 -5.25 1.27
N LEU A 260 0.82 -6.18 1.25
CA LEU A 260 2.25 -5.88 1.31
C LEU A 260 2.68 -5.12 0.03
N TYR A 261 3.39 -4.01 0.19
CA TYR A 261 3.91 -3.24 -0.94
C TYR A 261 5.39 -2.88 -0.83
N ALA A 262 6.00 -2.99 0.36
CA ALA A 262 7.44 -2.88 0.49
C ALA A 262 8.00 -3.75 1.61
N VAL A 263 9.21 -4.26 1.39
CA VAL A 263 10.00 -5.03 2.35
C VAL A 263 11.41 -4.48 2.35
N LEU A 264 11.87 -3.98 3.49
CA LEU A 264 13.26 -3.56 3.66
C LEU A 264 14.04 -4.68 4.33
N VAL A 265 15.23 -4.97 3.81
CA VAL A 265 16.10 -6.05 4.26
C VAL A 265 17.42 -5.46 4.73
N HIS A 266 17.95 -6.02 5.81
CA HIS A 266 19.32 -5.81 6.24
C HIS A 266 20.12 -7.07 5.99
N SER A 267 21.20 -6.99 5.22
CA SER A 267 22.22 -8.04 5.09
C SER A 267 23.41 -7.72 6.00
N GLY A 268 24.06 -8.74 6.57
CA GLY A 268 25.10 -8.57 7.60
C GLY A 268 24.63 -8.99 8.99
N ASN A 269 25.56 -8.97 9.96
CA ASN A 269 25.42 -9.61 11.28
C ASN A 269 25.30 -8.65 12.47
N GLY A 270 25.58 -7.36 12.29
CA GLY A 270 25.50 -6.34 13.36
C GLY A 270 24.68 -5.13 12.93
N CYS A 271 24.27 -4.29 13.89
CA CYS A 271 23.53 -3.05 13.59
C CYS A 271 24.40 -1.94 12.96
N HIS A 272 25.72 -1.94 13.21
CA HIS A 272 26.68 -0.97 12.68
C HIS A 272 27.51 -1.50 11.49
N SER A 273 27.13 -2.67 10.96
CA SER A 273 27.84 -3.30 9.83
C SER A 273 26.86 -4.14 9.01
N GLY A 274 26.79 -3.82 7.72
CA GLY A 274 25.94 -4.55 6.80
C GLY A 274 25.55 -3.69 5.60
N HIS A 275 24.44 -4.08 4.97
CA HIS A 275 23.91 -3.39 3.82
C HIS A 275 22.39 -3.47 3.79
N TYR A 276 21.76 -2.31 3.68
CA TYR A 276 20.31 -2.17 3.57
C TYR A 276 19.88 -2.04 2.12
N PHE A 277 18.84 -2.75 1.74
CA PHE A 277 18.20 -2.64 0.44
C PHE A 277 16.71 -2.97 0.63
N CYS A 278 15.88 -2.72 -0.38
CA CYS A 278 14.46 -2.98 -0.23
C CYS A 278 13.84 -3.53 -1.51
N TYR A 279 12.70 -4.19 -1.35
CA TYR A 279 11.83 -4.62 -2.42
C TYR A 279 10.57 -3.79 -2.36
N ILE A 280 10.15 -3.20 -3.48
CA ILE A 280 8.95 -2.37 -3.56
C ILE A 280 8.02 -2.87 -4.66
N LYS A 281 6.73 -2.64 -4.48
CA LYS A 281 5.71 -2.81 -5.52
C LYS A 281 5.42 -1.46 -6.15
N ALA A 282 5.84 -1.28 -7.40
CA ALA A 282 5.62 -0.03 -8.12
C ALA A 282 4.16 0.10 -8.57
N SER A 283 3.79 1.30 -9.03
CA SER A 283 2.42 1.60 -9.49
C SER A 283 1.95 0.83 -10.73
N ASN A 284 2.88 0.21 -11.46
CA ASN A 284 2.58 -0.75 -12.54
C ASN A 284 2.20 -2.15 -12.02
N GLY A 285 2.23 -2.37 -10.70
CA GLY A 285 1.89 -3.63 -10.05
C GLY A 285 3.04 -4.63 -9.96
N LEU A 286 4.21 -4.33 -10.52
CA LEU A 286 5.40 -5.18 -10.53
C LEU A 286 6.28 -4.92 -9.30
N TRP A 287 7.03 -5.95 -8.89
CA TRP A 287 7.99 -5.86 -7.80
C TRP A 287 9.40 -5.57 -8.31
N TYR A 288 10.13 -4.76 -7.56
CA TYR A 288 11.49 -4.36 -7.88
C TYR A 288 12.38 -4.44 -6.64
N GLU A 289 13.57 -5.00 -6.79
CA GLU A 289 14.68 -4.83 -5.86
C GLU A 289 15.31 -3.45 -6.10
N MET A 290 15.33 -2.64 -5.05
CA MET A 290 15.94 -1.32 -4.99
C MET A 290 17.19 -1.42 -4.12
N ASN A 291 18.33 -1.55 -4.78
CA ASN A 291 19.63 -1.80 -4.15
C ASN A 291 20.60 -0.68 -4.53
N ASP A 292 20.54 0.40 -3.76
CA ASP A 292 21.20 1.67 -4.07
C ASP A 292 20.92 2.07 -5.53
N SER A 293 21.95 2.08 -6.38
CA SER A 293 21.84 2.54 -7.77
C SER A 293 21.14 1.53 -8.69
N SER A 294 21.05 0.28 -8.27
CA SER A 294 20.43 -0.80 -9.03
C SER A 294 18.93 -0.88 -8.77
N VAL A 295 18.18 -1.09 -9.84
CA VAL A 295 16.72 -1.25 -9.83
C VAL A 295 16.38 -2.43 -10.72
N ASP A 296 16.13 -3.57 -10.10
CA ASP A 296 15.98 -4.84 -10.79
C ASP A 296 14.57 -5.41 -10.60
N LEU A 297 13.97 -5.93 -11.66
CA LEU A 297 12.66 -6.58 -11.59
C LEU A 297 12.79 -7.89 -10.81
N CYS A 298 11.82 -8.19 -9.94
CA CYS A 298 11.79 -9.44 -9.20
C CYS A 298 10.36 -9.95 -8.99
N ASP A 299 10.24 -11.23 -8.63
CA ASP A 299 8.95 -11.84 -8.30
C ASP A 299 8.60 -11.72 -6.81
N ILE A 300 7.31 -11.71 -6.50
CA ILE A 300 6.82 -11.68 -5.12
C ILE A 300 7.29 -12.91 -4.31
N SER A 301 7.53 -14.04 -4.97
CA SER A 301 8.07 -15.25 -4.35
C SER A 301 9.47 -14.99 -3.75
N THR A 302 10.34 -14.29 -4.48
CA THR A 302 11.65 -13.84 -4.02
C THR A 302 11.51 -12.91 -2.83
N VAL A 303 10.55 -11.96 -2.89
CA VAL A 303 10.29 -11.01 -1.81
C VAL A 303 9.89 -11.73 -0.52
N LEU A 304 8.94 -12.66 -0.56
CA LEU A 304 8.43 -13.37 0.62
C LEU A 304 9.45 -14.31 1.29
N GLN A 305 10.56 -14.63 0.60
CA GLN A 305 11.65 -15.43 1.15
C GLN A 305 12.69 -14.60 1.91
N GLN A 306 12.62 -13.26 1.83
CA GLN A 306 13.64 -12.40 2.42
C GLN A 306 13.54 -12.32 3.94
N GLN A 307 14.68 -12.12 4.60
CA GLN A 307 14.74 -11.80 6.02
C GLN A 307 14.39 -10.33 6.26
N ALA A 308 13.09 -10.01 6.19
CA ALA A 308 12.58 -8.66 6.35
C ALA A 308 13.04 -8.03 7.66
N TYR A 309 13.49 -6.77 7.59
CA TYR A 309 13.72 -5.90 8.74
C TYR A 309 12.50 -4.99 8.98
N LEU A 310 12.02 -4.32 7.91
CA LEU A 310 10.80 -3.53 7.94
C LEU A 310 9.80 -4.07 6.91
N LEU A 311 8.53 -4.08 7.27
CA LEU A 311 7.43 -4.48 6.42
C LEU A 311 6.45 -3.31 6.28
N PHE A 312 6.04 -3.01 5.05
CA PHE A 312 5.08 -1.95 4.76
C PHE A 312 3.85 -2.53 4.08
N TYR A 313 2.72 -2.29 4.71
CA TYR A 313 1.42 -2.81 4.33
C TYR A 313 0.44 -1.66 4.08
N LEU A 314 -0.35 -1.75 3.02
CA LEU A 314 -1.38 -0.78 2.67
C LEU A 314 -2.77 -1.38 2.93
N SER A 315 -3.64 -0.65 3.63
CA SER A 315 -5.00 -1.12 3.88
C SER A 315 -5.79 -1.22 2.57
N SER A 316 -6.36 -2.39 2.33
CA SER A 316 -7.27 -2.65 1.20
C SER A 316 -8.73 -2.38 1.57
N THR A 317 -9.05 -2.39 2.87
CA THR A 317 -10.42 -2.25 3.39
C THR A 317 -10.84 -0.82 3.69
N LEU A 318 -9.88 0.12 3.81
CA LEU A 318 -10.15 1.54 4.04
C LEU A 318 -10.37 2.34 2.76
N LEU A 319 -10.59 1.69 1.62
CA LEU A 319 -11.22 2.35 0.49
C LEU A 319 -12.57 2.87 0.98
N PRO A 320 -12.86 4.19 0.93
CA PRO A 320 -14.21 4.64 1.18
C PRO A 320 -15.11 3.81 0.27
N LEU A 321 -16.16 3.21 0.87
CA LEU A 321 -17.29 2.64 0.14
C LEU A 321 -17.49 3.53 -1.07
N ARG A 322 -17.27 2.95 -2.26
CA ARG A 322 -17.45 3.66 -3.52
C ARG A 322 -18.67 4.55 -3.34
N ALA A 323 -18.51 5.85 -3.60
CA ALA A 323 -19.64 6.72 -3.81
C ALA A 323 -20.39 6.18 -5.04
N SER A 324 -21.18 5.14 -4.84
CA SER A 324 -22.14 4.61 -5.79
C SER A 324 -23.33 5.56 -5.80
N HIS A 325 -23.10 6.86 -6.00
CA HIS A 325 -24.10 7.90 -6.27
C HIS A 325 -23.44 9.20 -6.76
N LEU A 326 -22.45 9.14 -7.65
CA LEU A 326 -22.12 10.30 -8.49
C LEU A 326 -21.76 9.79 -9.90
N HIS A 327 -22.78 9.75 -10.77
CA HIS A 327 -22.58 9.68 -12.21
C HIS A 327 -21.86 10.95 -12.69
N PRO A 328 -20.76 10.86 -13.45
CA PRO A 328 -20.45 11.89 -14.43
C PRO A 328 -21.44 11.75 -15.60
N PRO A 329 -22.07 12.82 -16.11
CA PRO A 329 -22.80 12.73 -17.36
C PRO A 329 -21.77 12.56 -18.49
N HIS A 330 -22.14 11.76 -19.49
CA HIS A 330 -21.38 11.48 -20.73
C HIS A 330 -20.33 10.36 -20.66
N LEU A 331 -20.78 9.11 -20.73
CA LEU A 331 -20.16 8.02 -21.52
C LEU A 331 -20.99 6.71 -21.54
N SER A 332 -22.33 6.77 -21.40
CA SER A 332 -23.20 5.60 -21.29
C SER A 332 -24.02 5.24 -22.53
N THR A 333 -23.67 5.72 -23.73
CA THR A 333 -24.51 5.46 -24.94
C THR A 333 -23.92 4.49 -25.96
N PHE A 334 -22.66 4.06 -25.86
CA PHE A 334 -22.06 3.19 -26.88
C PHE A 334 -21.99 1.69 -26.53
N ALA A 335 -21.93 1.31 -25.24
CA ALA A 335 -21.83 -0.10 -24.86
C ALA A 335 -23.21 -0.81 -24.78
N SER A 336 -24.30 -0.09 -24.56
CA SER A 336 -25.64 -0.69 -24.42
C SER A 336 -26.26 -1.11 -25.76
N SER A 337 -25.99 -0.39 -26.86
CA SER A 337 -26.59 -0.71 -28.17
C SER A 337 -25.96 -1.93 -28.84
N ALA A 338 -24.67 -2.20 -28.64
CA ALA A 338 -23.97 -3.34 -29.21
C ALA A 338 -24.47 -4.68 -28.64
N PHE A 339 -24.70 -4.74 -27.31
CA PHE A 339 -25.23 -5.93 -26.65
C PHE A 339 -26.72 -6.14 -26.95
N ALA A 340 -27.51 -5.06 -27.07
CA ALA A 340 -28.92 -5.16 -27.48
C ALA A 340 -29.06 -5.66 -28.93
N ALA A 341 -28.23 -5.17 -29.85
CA ALA A 341 -28.23 -5.58 -31.25
C ALA A 341 -27.78 -7.04 -31.45
N LEU A 342 -26.83 -7.52 -30.65
CA LEU A 342 -26.38 -8.92 -30.68
C LEU A 342 -27.48 -9.87 -30.17
N ARG A 343 -28.22 -9.44 -29.13
CA ARG A 343 -29.32 -10.20 -28.53
C ARG A 343 -30.53 -10.29 -29.46
N GLU A 344 -30.89 -9.23 -30.18
CA GLU A 344 -31.96 -9.26 -31.18
C GLU A 344 -31.61 -10.15 -32.40
N LYS A 345 -30.35 -10.13 -32.86
CA LYS A 345 -29.92 -10.96 -34.01
C LYS A 345 -29.91 -12.46 -33.69
N LEU A 346 -29.51 -12.86 -32.48
CA LEU A 346 -29.53 -14.26 -32.04
C LEU A 346 -30.95 -14.82 -31.87
N VAL A 347 -31.94 -13.97 -31.58
CA VAL A 347 -33.35 -14.36 -31.45
C VAL A 347 -34.02 -14.54 -32.83
N ARG A 348 -33.60 -13.79 -33.85
CA ARG A 348 -34.25 -13.79 -35.17
C ARG A 348 -33.71 -14.81 -36.17
N ASN A 349 -32.49 -15.36 -35.99
CA ASN A 349 -31.94 -16.34 -36.93
C ASN A 349 -30.97 -17.34 -36.25
N PRO A 350 -31.44 -18.52 -35.80
CA PRO A 350 -30.65 -19.43 -34.95
C PRO A 350 -29.52 -20.20 -35.66
N THR A 351 -29.32 -19.99 -36.96
CA THR A 351 -28.29 -20.71 -37.75
C THR A 351 -26.85 -20.21 -37.51
N TRP A 352 -26.65 -19.14 -36.73
CA TRP A 352 -25.33 -18.53 -36.44
C TRP A 352 -24.60 -19.14 -35.23
N LEU A 353 -25.27 -20.00 -34.46
CA LEU A 353 -24.74 -20.56 -33.22
C LEU A 353 -23.50 -21.48 -33.41
N PRO A 354 -23.40 -22.29 -34.49
CA PRO A 354 -22.24 -23.15 -34.70
C PRO A 354 -20.93 -22.38 -34.97
N ASP A 355 -20.99 -21.28 -35.75
CA ASP A 355 -19.81 -20.48 -36.11
C ASP A 355 -19.28 -19.63 -34.94
N LEU A 356 -20.17 -19.23 -34.02
CA LEU A 356 -19.76 -18.52 -32.80
C LEU A 356 -19.02 -19.46 -31.83
N LEU A 357 -19.45 -20.72 -31.74
CA LEU A 357 -18.86 -21.74 -30.88
C LEU A 357 -17.53 -22.30 -31.42
N SER A 358 -17.27 -22.23 -32.73
CA SER A 358 -15.97 -22.62 -33.29
C SER A 358 -14.86 -21.58 -33.05
N THR A 359 -15.23 -20.33 -32.77
CA THR A 359 -14.28 -19.22 -32.56
C THR A 359 -13.83 -19.13 -31.10
N VAL A 360 -14.56 -19.77 -30.18
CA VAL A 360 -14.24 -19.86 -28.75
C VAL A 360 -13.87 -21.31 -28.45
N GLY A 361 -12.57 -21.59 -28.30
CA GLY A 361 -12.01 -22.94 -28.19
C GLY A 361 -12.64 -23.84 -27.10
N PRO A 362 -12.32 -25.16 -27.10
CA PRO A 362 -13.21 -26.23 -26.62
C PRO A 362 -13.45 -26.32 -25.10
N GLN A 363 -12.98 -25.38 -24.28
CA GLN A 363 -13.03 -25.50 -22.82
C GLN A 363 -14.29 -24.87 -22.17
N ALA A 364 -15.17 -24.20 -22.93
CA ALA A 364 -16.31 -23.46 -22.37
C ALA A 364 -17.68 -24.18 -22.44
N ALA A 365 -17.76 -25.46 -22.81
CA ALA A 365 -19.07 -26.11 -23.02
C ALA A 365 -19.17 -27.52 -22.41
N ARG A 366 -19.56 -27.63 -21.12
CA ARG A 366 -20.05 -28.90 -20.55
C ARG A 366 -21.15 -28.72 -19.48
N ARG A 367 -22.41 -28.61 -19.96
CA ARG A 367 -23.68 -29.22 -19.48
C ARG A 367 -24.87 -28.27 -19.62
N ALA A 368 -25.73 -28.55 -20.59
CA ALA A 368 -27.09 -28.04 -20.63
C ALA A 368 -28.03 -29.12 -20.04
N THR A 369 -28.75 -28.82 -18.97
CA THR A 369 -29.80 -29.72 -18.44
C THR A 369 -31.18 -29.20 -18.80
N ARG A 370 -32.00 -30.06 -19.41
CA ARG A 370 -33.37 -29.80 -19.84
C ARG A 370 -34.34 -30.00 -18.67
N ARG A 371 -34.99 -28.92 -18.19
CA ARG A 371 -36.27 -29.00 -17.47
C ARG A 371 -37.18 -27.86 -17.94
N GLY A 372 -38.36 -28.19 -18.47
CA GLY A 372 -39.45 -27.23 -18.67
C GLY A 372 -39.30 -26.22 -19.82
N GLY A 373 -38.82 -26.63 -21.00
CA GLY A 373 -39.06 -25.88 -22.25
C GLY A 373 -38.39 -24.50 -22.43
N ARG A 374 -37.45 -24.09 -21.56
CA ARG A 374 -36.60 -22.91 -21.77
C ARG A 374 -35.11 -23.29 -21.69
N ILE A 375 -34.30 -22.81 -22.63
CA ILE A 375 -32.84 -22.93 -22.60
C ILE A 375 -32.30 -21.77 -21.77
N GLN A 376 -31.66 -22.04 -20.64
CA GLN A 376 -30.97 -21.06 -19.81
C GLN A 376 -29.46 -21.31 -19.95
N LEU A 377 -28.72 -20.37 -20.54
CA LEU A 377 -27.26 -20.38 -20.58
C LEU A 377 -26.76 -19.78 -19.27
N LEU A 378 -26.29 -20.64 -18.36
CA LEU A 378 -25.62 -20.23 -17.14
C LEU A 378 -24.13 -20.01 -17.46
N PHE A 379 -23.66 -18.76 -17.46
CA PHE A 379 -22.23 -18.48 -17.41
C PHE A 379 -21.80 -18.56 -15.94
N LEU A 380 -21.12 -19.65 -15.57
CA LEU A 380 -20.45 -19.74 -14.27
C LEU A 380 -19.20 -18.86 -14.33
N LEU A 381 -19.17 -17.82 -13.50
CA LEU A 381 -17.91 -17.16 -13.12
C LEU A 381 -17.10 -18.17 -12.29
N PRO A 382 -15.78 -18.29 -12.48
CA PRO A 382 -14.98 -19.20 -11.66
C PRO A 382 -14.97 -18.71 -10.20
N GLU A 383 -15.30 -19.60 -9.27
CA GLU A 383 -14.95 -19.45 -7.85
C GLU A 383 -13.43 -19.38 -7.72
N GLU A 384 -12.92 -18.38 -7.00
CA GLU A 384 -11.50 -18.25 -6.67
C GLU A 384 -11.08 -19.37 -5.71
N ARG A 385 -10.58 -20.47 -6.26
CA ARG A 385 -9.49 -21.24 -5.65
C ARG A 385 -8.22 -20.93 -6.43
N GLY A 386 -7.14 -20.78 -5.66
CA GLY A 386 -5.88 -20.18 -6.09
C GLY A 386 -5.19 -20.83 -7.29
N GLU A 387 -4.12 -20.13 -7.67
CA GLU A 387 -3.11 -20.40 -8.70
C GLU A 387 -3.28 -19.62 -10.02
N GLY A 388 -2.18 -19.00 -10.48
CA GLY A 388 -2.00 -18.28 -11.76
C GLY A 388 -1.80 -16.77 -11.56
N GLU A 389 -0.68 -16.12 -11.92
CA GLU A 389 0.05 -16.18 -13.19
C GLU A 389 -0.88 -16.32 -14.40
N GLY A 390 -1.02 -15.24 -15.18
CA GLY A 390 -1.67 -15.26 -16.50
C GLY A 390 -2.92 -14.39 -16.63
N LEU A 391 -2.77 -13.06 -16.71
CA LEU A 391 -3.87 -12.14 -17.05
C LEU A 391 -3.50 -11.07 -18.11
N GLU A 392 -2.54 -11.36 -19.00
CA GLU A 392 -2.12 -10.42 -20.05
C GLU A 392 -2.65 -10.72 -21.47
N GLN A 393 -3.37 -11.81 -21.73
CA GLN A 393 -3.76 -12.17 -23.11
C GLN A 393 -5.20 -11.83 -23.55
N LEU A 394 -6.09 -11.33 -22.69
CA LEU A 394 -7.50 -11.09 -23.05
C LEU A 394 -7.81 -9.69 -23.61
N ALA A 395 -6.85 -8.76 -23.65
CA ALA A 395 -7.07 -7.40 -24.14
C ALA A 395 -6.96 -7.22 -25.67
N ALA A 396 -6.49 -8.24 -26.41
CA ALA A 396 -6.20 -8.12 -27.85
C ALA A 396 -7.39 -8.46 -28.78
N THR A 397 -8.42 -9.14 -28.31
CA THR A 397 -9.54 -9.62 -29.14
C THR A 397 -10.64 -8.58 -29.41
N GLY A 398 -10.57 -7.39 -28.79
CA GLY A 398 -11.57 -6.33 -28.95
C GLY A 398 -11.39 -5.44 -30.20
N ARG A 399 -10.20 -5.35 -30.79
CA ARG A 399 -9.94 -4.49 -31.97
C ARG A 399 -10.10 -5.19 -33.32
N GLY A 400 -10.00 -6.52 -33.38
CA GLY A 400 -10.18 -7.29 -34.62
C GLY A 400 -11.64 -7.52 -35.03
N PHE A 401 -12.59 -7.46 -34.08
CA PHE A 401 -14.00 -7.79 -34.33
C PHE A 401 -14.77 -6.68 -35.09
N LEU A 402 -14.30 -5.43 -35.02
CA LEU A 402 -14.94 -4.29 -35.69
C LEU A 402 -14.57 -4.15 -37.18
N GLN A 403 -13.53 -4.84 -37.66
CA GLN A 403 -13.13 -4.81 -39.07
C GLN A 403 -13.89 -5.81 -39.94
N LEU A 404 -14.48 -6.85 -39.33
CA LEU A 404 -15.29 -7.88 -40.01
C LEU A 404 -16.76 -7.47 -40.23
N LEU A 405 -17.23 -6.39 -39.59
CA LEU A 405 -18.62 -5.93 -39.70
C LEU A 405 -18.88 -4.94 -40.85
N ARG A 406 -17.86 -4.55 -41.63
CA ARG A 406 -18.01 -3.65 -42.79
C ARG A 406 -18.06 -4.34 -44.16
N GLY A 407 -18.02 -5.67 -44.22
CA GLY A 407 -18.00 -6.37 -45.50
C GLY A 407 -18.84 -7.63 -45.51
N ARG A 408 -20.14 -7.51 -45.82
CA ARG A 408 -20.88 -8.38 -46.78
C ARG A 408 -22.41 -8.25 -46.64
N ARG A 409 -23.05 -8.18 -47.81
CA ARG A 409 -24.48 -8.01 -48.18
C ARG A 409 -24.95 -6.55 -48.28
N GLY A 410 -25.35 -6.02 -49.45
CA GLY A 410 -25.44 -6.59 -50.79
C GLY A 410 -26.41 -5.76 -51.66
N GLN A 411 -26.00 -5.56 -52.92
CA GLN A 411 -26.80 -5.32 -54.13
C GLN A 411 -27.50 -3.97 -54.42
N LEU A 412 -27.07 -3.45 -55.59
CA LEU A 412 -27.86 -2.88 -56.71
C LEU A 412 -28.54 -1.52 -56.53
N LEU A 413 -27.90 -0.48 -57.08
CA LEU A 413 -28.56 0.46 -58.01
C LEU A 413 -27.60 0.86 -59.17
N SER A 414 -28.10 0.69 -60.40
CA SER A 414 -27.80 1.32 -61.72
C SER A 414 -26.52 2.15 -61.88
N LYS A 415 -25.61 1.81 -62.81
CA LYS A 415 -25.65 2.05 -64.28
C LYS A 415 -25.71 3.56 -64.64
N GLU A 416 -24.61 4.02 -65.27
CA GLU A 416 -24.47 5.06 -66.31
C GLU A 416 -23.28 6.00 -66.06
N ASP A 417 -22.29 5.83 -66.95
CA ASP A 417 -21.35 6.77 -67.58
C ASP A 417 -21.27 8.19 -67.00
N TRP A 418 -20.04 8.70 -66.81
CA TRP A 418 -19.48 9.78 -67.64
C TRP A 418 -17.96 9.89 -67.38
N SER A 419 -17.29 10.14 -68.49
CA SER A 419 -15.86 10.33 -68.74
C SER A 419 -15.30 11.64 -68.18
N GLU A 420 -13.96 11.76 -68.27
CA GLU A 420 -13.17 13.00 -68.33
C GLU A 420 -13.12 13.84 -67.03
N SER A 421 -11.97 14.27 -66.49
CA SER A 421 -10.60 14.48 -66.99
C SER A 421 -9.62 14.43 -65.81
#